data_AF-A0A961P6A0-F1
#
_entry.id   AF-A0A961P6A0-F1
#
_cell.length_a   1.000
_cell.length_b   1.000
_cell.length_c   1.000
_cell.angle_alpha   90.00
_cell.angle_beta   90.00
_cell.angle_gamma   90.00
#
_symmetry.space_group_name_H-M   'P 1'
#
loop_
_entity.id
_entity.type
_entity.pdbx_description
1 polymer ?
#
loop_
_entity_poly.entity_id
_entity_poly.type
_entity_poly.pdbx_seq_one_letter_code
_entity_poly.pdbx_strand_id
1 'polypeptide(L)'
;MSLSPKQMHFLETYLGVRAPVPGEDVADASPMALWQDGKDRADKSISALQQVLKGNSIPALNRIAEFGLNGLSGRNQTALMKALFDYSRAGADTRDTAAKQLSEQVSAYRGMLNGDAAIALCENNPFGVAVDIKGPLLGALDRIERAIA
;
A
#
# COMPACT_ATOMS: atom_id res chain seq x y z
N MET A 1 -0.11 -22.50 -6.82
CA MET A 1 0.59 -23.09 -7.99
C MET A 1 1.74 -22.17 -8.34
N SER A 2 2.97 -22.66 -8.31
CA SER A 2 4.16 -21.86 -8.65
C SER A 2 4.44 -21.93 -10.15
N LEU A 3 4.98 -20.84 -10.71
CA LEU A 3 5.39 -20.79 -12.12
C LEU A 3 6.50 -21.81 -12.39
N SER A 4 6.46 -22.43 -13.56
CA SER A 4 7.52 -23.33 -14.00
C SER A 4 8.82 -22.57 -14.32
N PRO A 5 10.00 -23.21 -14.26
CA PRO A 5 11.29 -22.58 -14.59
C PRO A 5 11.32 -21.91 -15.96
N LYS A 6 10.63 -22.48 -16.95
CA LYS A 6 10.51 -21.90 -18.31
C LYS A 6 9.70 -20.61 -18.33
N GLN A 7 8.65 -20.52 -17.51
CA GLN A 7 7.83 -19.31 -17.39
C GLN A 7 8.58 -18.21 -16.67
N MET A 8 9.37 -18.54 -15.63
CA MET A 8 10.21 -17.56 -14.94
C MET A 8 11.28 -16.96 -15.87
N HIS A 9 11.97 -17.81 -16.64
CA HIS A 9 12.97 -17.35 -17.60
C HIS A 9 12.38 -16.45 -18.71
N PHE A 10 11.16 -16.74 -19.16
CA PHE A 10 10.45 -15.90 -20.13
C PHE A 10 10.15 -14.50 -19.58
N LEU A 11 9.68 -14.39 -18.33
CA LEU A 11 9.38 -13.11 -17.68
C LEU A 11 10.66 -12.27 -17.47
N GLU A 12 11.75 -12.91 -17.02
CA GLU A 12 13.03 -12.24 -16.81
C GLU A 12 13.64 -11.72 -18.12
N THR A 13 13.58 -12.53 -19.18
CA THR A 13 14.25 -12.21 -20.45
C THR A 13 13.50 -11.15 -21.26
N TYR A 14 12.16 -11.17 -21.27
CA TYR A 14 11.38 -10.33 -22.17
C TYR A 14 10.66 -9.16 -21.49
N LEU A 15 10.33 -9.29 -20.21
CA LEU A 15 9.65 -8.23 -19.46
C LEU A 15 10.58 -7.52 -18.47
N GLY A 16 11.79 -8.03 -18.24
CA GLY A 16 12.72 -7.51 -17.24
C GLY A 16 12.19 -7.64 -15.81
N VAL A 17 11.17 -8.48 -15.59
CA VAL A 17 10.52 -8.68 -14.29
C VAL A 17 10.96 -10.04 -13.75
N ARG A 18 11.72 -10.02 -12.65
CA ARG A 18 12.05 -11.22 -11.88
C ARG A 18 10.81 -11.68 -11.11
N ALA A 19 10.49 -12.97 -11.18
CA ALA A 19 9.39 -13.52 -10.37
C ALA A 19 9.75 -13.41 -8.88
N PRO A 20 8.82 -13.00 -8.00
CA PRO A 20 9.11 -12.92 -6.58
C PRO A 20 9.37 -14.33 -6.02
N VAL A 21 10.56 -14.54 -5.46
CA VAL A 21 10.93 -15.81 -4.84
C VAL A 21 10.26 -15.90 -3.46
N PRO A 22 9.54 -16.98 -3.13
CA PRO A 22 8.93 -17.13 -1.81
C PRO A 22 10.02 -17.20 -0.73
N GLY A 23 10.11 -16.17 0.12
CA GLY A 23 11.05 -16.12 1.24
C GLY A 23 12.36 -15.37 0.98
N GLU A 24 12.48 -14.59 -0.10
CA GLU A 24 13.58 -13.62 -0.22
C GLU A 24 13.30 -12.49 0.80
N ASP A 25 14.10 -12.44 1.87
CA ASP A 25 14.05 -11.36 2.85
C ASP A 25 14.17 -10.02 2.12
N VAL A 26 13.17 -9.18 2.32
CA VAL A 26 13.02 -7.92 1.58
C VAL A 26 13.87 -6.79 2.17
N ALA A 27 15.03 -7.17 2.72
CA ALA A 27 15.97 -6.30 3.42
C ALA A 27 16.48 -5.16 2.54
N ASP A 28 16.50 -5.34 1.22
CA ASP A 28 17.03 -4.37 0.26
C ASP A 28 15.97 -3.56 -0.50
N ALA A 29 14.67 -3.75 -0.24
CA ALA A 29 13.65 -2.95 -0.90
C ALA A 29 13.63 -1.52 -0.34
N SER A 30 13.74 -0.53 -1.23
CA SER A 30 13.59 0.88 -0.85
C SER A 30 12.24 1.11 -0.16
N PRO A 31 12.14 2.04 0.82
CA PRO A 31 10.89 2.41 1.45
C PRO A 31 9.74 2.74 0.48
N MET A 32 10.07 3.31 -0.68
CA MET A 32 9.09 3.57 -1.74
C MET A 32 8.50 2.29 -2.32
N ALA A 33 9.32 1.28 -2.60
CA ALA A 33 8.87 -0.01 -3.11
C ALA A 33 8.03 -0.77 -2.08
N LEU A 34 8.43 -0.70 -0.80
CA LEU A 34 7.67 -1.28 0.32
C LEU A 34 6.27 -0.66 0.44
N TRP A 35 6.18 0.67 0.34
CA TRP A 35 4.92 1.39 0.34
C TRP A 35 4.04 1.01 -0.87
N GLN A 36 4.63 0.99 -2.06
CA GLN A 36 3.89 0.67 -3.29
C GLN A 36 3.29 -0.74 -3.25
N ASP A 37 4.03 -1.74 -2.76
CA ASP A 37 3.53 -3.11 -2.59
C ASP A 37 2.31 -3.16 -1.65
N GLY A 38 2.40 -2.53 -0.48
CA GLY A 38 1.28 -2.45 0.46
C GLY A 38 0.06 -1.73 -0.14
N LYS A 39 0.30 -0.60 -0.82
CA LYS A 39 -0.75 0.19 -1.45
C LYS A 39 -1.45 -0.58 -2.57
N ASP A 40 -0.71 -1.25 -3.45
CA ASP A 40 -1.27 -2.02 -4.56
C ASP A 40 -2.15 -3.17 -4.07
N ARG A 41 -1.77 -3.80 -2.94
CA ARG A 41 -2.58 -4.84 -2.31
C ARG A 41 -3.87 -4.27 -1.71
N ALA A 42 -3.80 -3.13 -1.02
CA ALA A 42 -4.99 -2.47 -0.47
C ALA A 42 -5.93 -1.98 -1.59
N ASP A 43 -5.39 -1.38 -2.64
CA ASP A 43 -6.16 -0.89 -3.80
C ASP A 43 -6.90 -2.03 -4.52
N LYS A 44 -6.28 -3.21 -4.64
CA LYS A 44 -6.95 -4.40 -5.19
C LYS A 44 -8.15 -4.83 -4.35
N SER A 45 -7.99 -4.88 -3.02
CA SER A 45 -9.08 -5.19 -2.09
C SER A 45 -10.22 -4.18 -2.19
N ILE A 46 -9.90 -2.88 -2.22
CA ILE A 46 -10.90 -1.81 -2.36
C ILE A 46 -11.61 -1.89 -3.71
N SER A 47 -10.87 -2.18 -4.79
CA SER A 47 -11.44 -2.31 -6.14
C SER A 47 -12.49 -3.42 -6.22
N ALA A 48 -12.29 -4.54 -5.52
CA ALA A 48 -13.29 -5.61 -5.45
C ALA A 48 -14.60 -5.13 -4.80
N LEU A 49 -14.52 -4.38 -3.70
CA LEU A 49 -15.70 -3.78 -3.08
C LEU A 49 -16.36 -2.75 -4.01
N GLN A 50 -15.57 -1.88 -4.65
CA GLN A 50 -16.09 -0.89 -5.59
C GLN A 50 -16.86 -1.53 -6.76
N GLN A 51 -16.39 -2.67 -7.27
CA GLN A 51 -17.09 -3.39 -8.34
C GLN A 51 -18.47 -3.88 -7.88
N VAL A 52 -18.57 -4.43 -6.67
CA VAL A 52 -19.85 -4.86 -6.11
C VAL A 52 -20.77 -3.66 -5.86
N LEU A 53 -20.26 -2.57 -5.30
CA LEU A 53 -21.04 -1.34 -5.10
C LEU A 53 -21.54 -0.75 -6.41
N LYS A 54 -20.70 -0.71 -7.46
CA LYS A 54 -21.08 -0.23 -8.81
C LYS A 54 -22.06 -1.15 -9.54
N GLY A 55 -22.04 -2.44 -9.22
CA GLY A 55 -23.01 -3.42 -9.72
C GLY A 55 -24.43 -3.22 -9.17
N ASN A 56 -24.58 -2.42 -8.11
CA ASN A 56 -25.89 -2.03 -7.59
C ASN A 56 -26.38 -0.78 -8.33
N SER A 57 -27.61 -0.78 -8.85
CA SER A 57 -28.21 0.39 -9.52
C SER A 57 -28.59 1.54 -8.56
N ILE A 58 -27.90 1.66 -7.42
CA ILE A 58 -28.14 2.65 -6.37
C ILE A 58 -27.10 3.77 -6.51
N PRO A 59 -27.49 4.98 -6.96
CA PRO A 59 -26.55 6.08 -7.23
C PRO A 59 -25.65 6.47 -6.04
N ALA A 60 -26.15 6.32 -4.81
CA ALA A 60 -25.38 6.59 -3.61
C ALA A 60 -24.19 5.64 -3.42
N LEU A 61 -24.35 4.35 -3.77
CA LEU A 61 -23.28 3.35 -3.67
C LEU A 61 -22.20 3.59 -4.74
N ASN A 62 -22.61 4.05 -5.94
CA ASN A 62 -21.69 4.43 -7.01
C ASN A 62 -20.78 5.57 -6.58
N ARG A 63 -21.35 6.60 -5.92
CA ARG A 63 -20.58 7.74 -5.42
C ARG A 63 -19.59 7.34 -4.33
N ILE A 64 -19.95 6.40 -3.45
CA ILE A 64 -19.02 5.86 -2.43
C ILE A 64 -17.89 5.08 -3.11
N ALA A 65 -18.21 4.32 -4.16
CA ALA A 65 -17.25 3.54 -4.92
C ALA A 65 -16.27 4.37 -5.77
N GLU A 66 -16.46 5.69 -5.91
CA GLU A 66 -15.56 6.56 -6.69
C GLU A 66 -14.37 7.09 -5.90
N PHE A 67 -14.44 7.11 -4.57
CA PHE A 67 -13.43 7.77 -3.73
C PHE A 67 -12.15 6.95 -3.54
N GLY A 68 -12.25 5.61 -3.53
CA GLY A 68 -11.09 4.70 -3.40
C GLY A 68 -10.23 4.95 -2.16
N LEU A 69 -9.01 4.41 -2.15
CA LEU A 69 -8.09 4.60 -1.03
C LEU A 69 -7.72 6.09 -0.82
N ASN A 70 -7.59 6.85 -1.90
CA ASN A 70 -7.26 8.28 -1.84
C ASN A 70 -8.33 9.10 -1.09
N GLY A 71 -9.61 8.75 -1.26
CA GLY A 71 -10.68 9.39 -0.51
C GLY A 71 -10.73 8.99 0.96
N LEU A 72 -10.16 7.83 1.32
CA LEU A 72 -10.04 7.36 2.71
C LEU A 72 -8.79 7.91 3.41
N SER A 73 -7.69 8.10 2.68
CA SER A 73 -6.40 8.49 3.24
C SER A 73 -6.19 10.00 3.34
N GLY A 74 -6.93 10.78 2.54
CA GLY A 74 -6.89 12.24 2.55
C GLY A 74 -5.48 12.81 2.38
N ARG A 75 -5.12 13.81 3.19
CA ARG A 75 -3.80 14.46 3.12
C ARG A 75 -2.64 13.58 3.62
N ASN A 76 -2.94 12.52 4.38
CA ASN A 76 -1.90 11.66 4.96
C ASN A 76 -1.10 10.93 3.88
N GLN A 77 -1.75 10.51 2.79
CA GLN A 77 -1.06 9.86 1.69
C GLN A 77 -0.10 10.81 0.97
N THR A 78 -0.52 12.05 0.71
CA THR A 78 0.37 13.04 0.09
C THR A 78 1.57 13.34 0.98
N ALA A 79 1.36 13.47 2.29
CA ALA A 79 2.44 13.74 3.25
C ALA A 79 3.43 12.56 3.36
N LEU A 80 2.93 11.32 3.44
CA LEU A 80 3.75 10.11 3.43
C LEU A 80 4.55 9.98 2.13
N MET A 81 3.91 10.18 0.97
CA MET A 81 4.59 10.14 -0.33
C MET A 81 5.71 11.18 -0.41
N LYS A 82 5.47 12.40 0.05
CA LYS A 82 6.51 13.44 0.11
C LYS A 82 7.70 12.98 0.95
N ALA A 83 7.46 12.48 2.17
CA ALA A 83 8.53 12.03 3.04
C ALA A 83 9.31 10.84 2.45
N LEU A 84 8.64 9.91 1.76
CA LEU A 84 9.30 8.83 1.03
C LEU A 84 10.22 9.35 -0.08
N PHE A 85 9.78 10.35 -0.84
CA PHE A 85 10.61 10.99 -1.87
C PHE A 85 11.79 11.75 -1.28
N ASP A 86 11.57 12.50 -0.20
CA ASP A 86 12.62 13.27 0.47
C ASP A 86 13.69 12.32 1.04
N TYR A 87 13.27 11.23 1.70
CA TYR A 87 14.19 10.20 2.16
C TYR A 87 15.00 9.60 1.01
N SER A 88 14.35 9.23 -0.10
CA SER A 88 15.02 8.65 -1.27
C SER A 88 16.10 9.59 -1.86
N ARG A 89 15.88 10.90 -1.80
CA ARG A 89 16.80 11.92 -2.34
C ARG A 89 17.86 12.39 -1.33
N ALA A 90 17.69 12.08 -0.05
CA ALA A 90 18.61 12.53 0.99
C ALA A 90 20.00 11.92 0.81
N GLY A 91 21.02 12.79 0.76
CA GLY A 91 22.43 12.39 0.84
C GLY A 91 22.82 12.01 2.27
N ALA A 92 24.01 11.44 2.44
CA ALA A 92 24.49 10.90 3.72
C ALA A 92 24.30 11.86 4.91
N ASP A 93 24.69 13.14 4.75
CA ASP A 93 24.62 14.15 5.82
C ASP A 93 23.19 14.55 6.23
N THR A 94 22.20 14.21 5.39
CA THR A 94 20.77 14.56 5.61
C THR A 94 19.90 13.35 5.86
N ARG A 95 20.47 12.14 5.79
CA ARG A 95 19.73 10.88 5.79
C ARG A 95 18.96 10.66 7.10
N ASP A 96 19.60 10.91 8.23
CA ASP A 96 18.99 10.75 9.56
C ASP A 96 17.81 11.70 9.78
N THR A 97 17.94 12.94 9.30
CA THR A 97 16.85 13.93 9.38
C THR A 97 15.66 13.49 8.51
N ALA A 98 15.93 13.01 7.30
CA ALA A 98 14.88 12.51 6.42
C ALA A 98 14.23 11.21 6.95
N ALA A 99 15.01 10.34 7.60
CA ALA A 99 14.50 9.13 8.27
C ALA A 99 13.51 9.49 9.38
N LYS A 100 13.86 10.46 10.24
CA LYS A 100 12.96 10.96 11.30
C LYS A 100 11.66 11.53 10.72
N GLN A 101 11.75 12.36 9.70
CA GLN A 101 10.57 12.93 9.03
C GLN A 101 9.69 11.85 8.41
N LEU A 102 10.29 10.82 7.82
CA LEU A 102 9.55 9.68 7.28
C LEU A 102 8.86 8.87 8.39
N SER A 103 9.56 8.58 9.50
CA SER A 103 8.98 7.88 10.65
C SER A 103 7.79 8.63 11.27
N GLU A 104 7.86 9.97 11.34
CA GLU A 104 6.72 10.80 11.77
C GLU A 104 5.50 10.63 10.85
N GLN A 105 5.69 10.62 9.54
CA GLN A 105 4.59 10.43 8.59
C GLN A 105 4.06 8.99 8.58
N VAL A 106 4.91 8.00 8.79
CA VAL A 106 4.51 6.60 8.98
C VAL A 106 3.60 6.49 10.22
N SER A 107 3.99 7.11 11.33
CA SER A 107 3.21 7.14 12.56
C SER A 107 1.87 7.84 12.37
N ALA A 108 1.84 8.99 11.68
CA ALA A 108 0.61 9.70 11.36
C ALA A 108 -0.35 8.86 10.49
N TYR A 109 0.19 8.21 9.46
CA TYR A 109 -0.60 7.35 8.57
C TYR A 109 -1.17 6.14 9.33
N ARG A 110 -0.37 5.52 10.22
CA ARG A 110 -0.83 4.43 11.11
C ARG A 110 -1.97 4.89 12.01
N GLY A 111 -1.85 6.07 12.60
CA GLY A 111 -2.90 6.68 13.42
C GLY A 111 -4.21 6.84 12.65
N MET A 112 -4.14 7.35 11.42
CA MET A 112 -5.30 7.45 10.53
C MET A 112 -5.91 6.08 10.22
N LEU A 113 -5.11 5.09 9.80
CA LEU A 113 -5.62 3.74 9.49
C LEU A 113 -6.39 3.11 10.64
N ASN A 114 -5.94 3.32 11.87
CA ASN A 114 -6.56 2.75 13.05
C ASN A 114 -7.77 3.55 13.53
N GLY A 115 -7.79 4.87 13.32
CA GLY A 115 -8.85 5.77 13.80
C GLY A 115 -9.98 6.03 12.80
N ASP A 116 -9.80 5.72 11.51
CA ASP A 116 -10.79 6.04 10.49
C ASP A 116 -11.95 5.02 10.46
N ALA A 117 -13.15 5.52 10.78
CA ALA A 117 -14.37 4.71 10.80
C ALA A 117 -14.78 4.21 9.41
N ALA A 118 -14.48 4.95 8.34
CA ALA A 118 -14.80 4.53 6.98
C ALA A 118 -13.96 3.31 6.56
N ILE A 119 -12.69 3.25 6.96
CA ILE A 119 -11.86 2.05 6.75
C ILE A 119 -12.48 0.84 7.45
N ALA A 120 -12.91 1.00 8.71
CA ALA A 120 -13.56 -0.08 9.46
C ALA A 120 -14.87 -0.54 8.79
N LEU A 121 -15.65 0.39 8.23
CA LEU A 121 -16.87 0.08 7.48
C LEU A 121 -16.58 -0.66 6.16
N CYS A 122 -15.48 -0.34 5.49
CA CYS A 122 -15.06 -1.05 4.29
C CYS A 122 -14.64 -2.50 4.61
N GLU A 123 -13.86 -2.72 5.66
CA GLU A 123 -13.40 -4.06 6.05
C GLU A 123 -14.54 -4.93 6.63
N ASN A 124 -15.50 -4.32 7.34
CA ASN A 124 -16.67 -4.99 7.92
C ASN A 124 -17.95 -4.78 7.09
N ASN A 125 -17.82 -4.63 5.77
CA ASN A 125 -18.94 -4.32 4.90
C ASN A 125 -19.98 -5.47 4.85
N PRO A 126 -21.28 -5.17 4.69
CA PRO A 126 -22.33 -6.18 4.66
C PRO A 126 -22.51 -6.85 3.28
N PHE A 127 -21.68 -6.52 2.28
CA PHE A 127 -21.86 -6.99 0.90
C PHE A 127 -21.21 -8.34 0.62
N GLY A 128 -20.68 -9.02 1.66
CA GLY A 128 -20.05 -10.33 1.54
C GLY A 128 -18.71 -10.31 0.79
N VAL A 129 -18.13 -9.13 0.56
CA VAL A 129 -16.81 -8.96 -0.05
C VAL A 129 -15.77 -8.88 1.04
N ALA A 130 -14.82 -9.81 1.04
CA ALA A 130 -13.66 -9.71 1.91
C ALA A 130 -12.79 -8.54 1.46
N VAL A 131 -12.57 -7.58 2.35
CA VAL A 131 -11.75 -6.39 2.10
C VAL A 131 -10.68 -6.32 3.19
N ASP A 132 -9.42 -6.28 2.76
CA ASP A 132 -8.26 -6.08 3.65
C ASP A 132 -7.49 -4.84 3.20
N ILE A 133 -7.56 -3.79 4.03
CA ILE A 133 -6.92 -2.48 3.80
C ILE A 133 -5.79 -2.30 4.81
N LYS A 134 -6.09 -2.50 6.10
CA LYS A 134 -5.15 -2.28 7.19
C LYS A 134 -3.99 -3.26 7.14
N GLY A 135 -4.25 -4.54 6.88
CA GLY A 135 -3.21 -5.58 6.84
C GLY A 135 -2.03 -5.23 5.94
N PRO A 136 -2.23 -5.03 4.62
CA PRO A 136 -1.14 -4.74 3.70
C PRO A 136 -0.48 -3.38 3.96
N LEU A 137 -1.25 -2.35 4.36
CA LEU A 137 -0.69 -1.02 4.62
C LEU A 137 0.13 -0.97 5.91
N LEU A 138 -0.39 -1.49 7.02
CA LEU A 138 0.34 -1.57 8.28
C LEU A 138 1.60 -2.42 8.14
N GLY A 139 1.51 -3.55 7.42
CA GLY A 139 2.69 -4.38 7.13
C GLY A 139 3.76 -3.66 6.31
N ALA A 140 3.37 -2.81 5.35
CA ALA A 140 4.31 -1.97 4.61
C ALA A 140 4.95 -0.91 5.50
N LEU A 141 4.17 -0.24 6.35
CA LEU A 141 4.67 0.75 7.32
C LEU A 141 5.69 0.14 8.29
N ASP A 142 5.44 -1.07 8.82
CA ASP A 142 6.38 -1.78 9.68
C ASP A 142 7.69 -2.16 8.97
N ARG A 143 7.65 -2.43 7.67
CA ARG A 143 8.84 -2.71 6.87
C ARG A 143 9.61 -1.44 6.55
N ILE A 144 8.91 -0.33 6.32
CA ILE A 144 9.53 0.98 6.11
C ILE A 144 10.29 1.42 7.36
N GLU A 145 9.68 1.35 8.55
CA GLU A 145 10.35 1.70 9.82
C GLU A 145 11.65 0.91 10.02
N ARG A 146 11.62 -0.41 9.74
CA ARG A 146 12.82 -1.25 9.83
C ARG A 146 13.90 -0.89 8.81
N ALA A 147 13.52 -0.38 7.64
CA ALA A 147 14.45 -0.03 6.57
C ALA A 147 15.09 1.37 6.74
N ILE A 148 14.61 2.17 7.69
CA ILE A 148 15.10 3.54 7.95
C ILE A 148 15.67 3.73 9.36
N ALA A 149 15.57 2.71 10.22
CA ALA A 149 16.19 2.64 11.53
C ALA A 149 17.67 2.30 11.42
#